data_AF-A0A7G2MCZ0-F1
#
_entry.id   AF-A0A7G2MCZ0-F1
#
_cell.length_a   1.000
_cell.length_b   1.000
_cell.length_c   1.000
_cell.angle_alpha   90.00
_cell.angle_beta   90.00
_cell.angle_gamma   90.00
#
_symmetry.space_group_name_H-M   'P 1'
#
loop_
_entity.id
_entity.type
_entity.pdbx_description
1 polymer ?
#
loop_
_entity_poly.entity_id
_entity_poly.type
_entity_poly.pdbx_seq_one_letter_code
_entity_poly.pdbx_strand_id
1 'polypeptide(L)'
;MKKYVAEMIGTMVLVLMGCGSAVIAGAEIGFLGIAFAFGLSVVAMAYAIGGISGCHINPAITLGVFLTGRMSGKDAGMYMLFQVIGAFIGSTILYVISSGMGLEGTGANMYGEGNMVPAFVAELVFTFIFILVVLGSTSANAPAGFAGLAIGLSLVLIHIVCIPVTGTSVNPARSIAPAIFEGGNALSQLWLFIIAPFLGAIFAAGVWKYFECQKCK
;
A
#
# COMPACT_ATOMS: atom_id res chain seq x y z
N MET A 1 -5.21 20.69 -5.01
CA MET A 1 -6.50 20.10 -4.59
C MET A 1 -6.87 18.85 -5.39
N LYS A 2 -7.10 18.91 -6.71
CA LYS A 2 -7.52 17.74 -7.52
C LYS A 2 -6.70 16.46 -7.26
N LYS A 3 -5.37 16.56 -7.30
CA LYS A 3 -4.46 15.44 -7.06
C LYS A 3 -4.57 14.84 -5.64
N TYR A 4 -4.81 15.65 -4.61
CA TYR A 4 -4.96 15.16 -3.24
C TYR A 4 -6.29 14.42 -3.04
N VAL A 5 -7.37 14.92 -3.65
CA VAL A 5 -8.68 14.23 -3.67
C VAL A 5 -8.59 12.91 -4.42
N ALA A 6 -7.85 12.88 -5.54
CA ALA A 6 -7.59 11.64 -6.27
C ALA A 6 -6.89 10.59 -5.37
N GLU A 7 -5.82 10.98 -4.65
CA GLU A 7 -5.15 10.09 -3.69
C GLU A 7 -6.07 9.59 -2.57
N MET A 8 -6.91 10.47 -2.03
CA MET A 8 -7.90 10.09 -1.01
C MET A 8 -8.90 9.04 -1.53
N ILE A 9 -9.47 9.25 -2.73
CA ILE A 9 -10.40 8.29 -3.34
C ILE A 9 -9.69 6.98 -3.66
N GLY A 10 -8.47 7.05 -4.20
CA GLY A 10 -7.71 5.86 -4.56
C GLY A 10 -7.34 5.02 -3.33
N THR A 11 -6.91 5.62 -2.23
CA THR A 11 -6.64 4.88 -0.98
C THR A 11 -7.93 4.38 -0.32
N MET A 12 -9.04 5.12 -0.41
CA MET A 12 -10.36 4.63 0.01
C MET A 12 -10.72 3.34 -0.73
N VAL A 13 -10.59 3.31 -2.06
CA VAL A 13 -10.86 2.11 -2.87
C VAL A 13 -9.92 0.97 -2.48
N LEU A 14 -8.62 1.23 -2.35
CA LEU A 14 -7.64 0.20 -1.97
C LEU A 14 -8.00 -0.45 -0.63
N VAL A 15 -8.32 0.34 0.39
CA VAL A 15 -8.65 -0.19 1.72
C VAL A 15 -10.01 -0.87 1.70
N LEU A 16 -11.03 -0.26 1.10
CA LEU A 16 -12.37 -0.85 1.02
C LEU A 16 -12.35 -2.20 0.31
N MET A 17 -11.71 -2.28 -0.86
CA MET A 17 -11.75 -3.49 -1.69
C MET A 17 -10.79 -4.56 -1.18
N GLY A 18 -9.58 -4.19 -0.76
CA GLY A 18 -8.60 -5.14 -0.23
C GLY A 18 -9.01 -5.69 1.14
N CYS A 19 -9.19 -4.82 2.14
CA CYS A 19 -9.62 -5.25 3.47
C CYS A 19 -11.05 -5.83 3.42
N GLY A 20 -11.93 -5.27 2.59
CA GLY A 20 -13.28 -5.80 2.41
C GLY A 20 -13.30 -7.19 1.81
N SER A 21 -12.41 -7.50 0.85
CA SER A 21 -12.30 -8.88 0.34
C SER A 21 -11.90 -9.87 1.45
N ALA A 22 -11.02 -9.45 2.37
CA ALA A 22 -10.58 -10.29 3.48
C ALA A 22 -11.69 -10.51 4.51
N VAL A 23 -12.45 -9.46 4.85
CA VAL A 23 -13.53 -9.52 5.85
C VAL A 23 -14.79 -10.19 5.29
N ILE A 24 -15.20 -9.84 4.06
CA ILE A 24 -16.50 -10.22 3.50
C ILE A 24 -16.43 -11.58 2.80
N ALA A 25 -15.34 -11.87 2.09
CA ALA A 25 -15.23 -13.02 1.20
C ALA A 25 -14.00 -13.89 1.47
N GLY A 26 -13.20 -13.57 2.49
CA GLY A 26 -11.86 -14.15 2.69
C GLY A 26 -11.87 -15.66 2.87
N ALA A 27 -12.91 -16.20 3.51
CA ALA A 27 -13.10 -17.65 3.70
C ALA A 27 -13.30 -18.40 2.36
N GLU A 28 -13.98 -17.78 1.39
CA GLU A 28 -14.32 -18.40 0.11
C GLU A 28 -13.19 -18.23 -0.93
N ILE A 29 -12.54 -17.07 -0.95
CA ILE A 29 -11.56 -16.72 -1.99
C ILE A 29 -10.11 -17.04 -1.58
N GLY A 30 -9.87 -17.29 -0.29
CA GLY A 30 -8.56 -17.56 0.29
C GLY A 30 -7.54 -16.43 0.08
N PHE A 31 -6.28 -16.70 0.44
CA PHE A 31 -5.21 -15.70 0.33
C PHE A 31 -4.95 -15.24 -1.10
N LEU A 32 -5.12 -16.12 -2.09
CA LEU A 32 -4.93 -15.76 -3.50
C LEU A 32 -5.98 -14.73 -3.95
N GLY A 33 -7.26 -14.94 -3.60
CA GLY A 33 -8.31 -13.98 -3.93
C GLY A 33 -8.11 -12.62 -3.25
N ILE A 34 -7.71 -12.63 -1.98
CA ILE A 34 -7.38 -11.40 -1.24
C ILE A 34 -6.21 -10.67 -1.91
N ALA A 35 -5.15 -11.40 -2.30
CA ALA A 35 -4.01 -10.83 -3.00
C ALA A 35 -4.40 -10.16 -4.31
N PHE A 36 -5.26 -10.81 -5.11
CA PHE A 36 -5.81 -10.22 -6.33
C PHE A 36 -6.67 -9.00 -6.05
N ALA A 37 -7.52 -9.01 -5.02
CA ALA A 37 -8.36 -7.86 -4.68
C ALA A 37 -7.51 -6.60 -4.40
N PHE A 38 -6.44 -6.72 -3.61
CA PHE A 38 -5.52 -5.61 -3.36
C PHE A 38 -4.82 -5.12 -4.64
N GLY A 39 -4.22 -6.05 -5.42
CA GLY A 39 -3.51 -5.68 -6.63
C GLY A 39 -4.41 -5.08 -7.72
N LEU A 40 -5.59 -5.66 -7.94
CA LEU A 40 -6.57 -5.16 -8.90
C LEU A 40 -7.13 -3.80 -8.50
N SER A 41 -7.25 -3.50 -7.21
CA SER A 41 -7.61 -2.17 -6.73
C SER A 41 -6.57 -1.13 -7.15
N VAL A 42 -5.28 -1.47 -7.05
CA VAL A 42 -4.20 -0.61 -7.55
C VAL A 42 -4.24 -0.48 -9.07
N VAL A 43 -4.43 -1.59 -9.81
CA VAL A 43 -4.54 -1.53 -11.28
C VAL A 43 -5.68 -0.59 -11.69
N ALA A 44 -6.88 -0.80 -11.15
CA ALA A 44 -8.06 -0.01 -11.46
C ALA A 44 -7.81 1.48 -11.17
N MET A 45 -7.27 1.79 -9.99
CA MET A 45 -7.04 3.18 -9.63
C MET A 45 -5.88 3.82 -10.39
N ALA A 46 -4.81 3.08 -10.67
CA ALA A 46 -3.69 3.60 -11.45
C ALA A 46 -4.15 4.03 -12.85
N TYR A 47 -5.04 3.26 -13.49
CA TYR A 47 -5.60 3.63 -14.78
C TYR A 47 -6.72 4.69 -14.70
N ALA A 48 -7.45 4.78 -13.60
CA ALA A 48 -8.51 5.77 -13.42
C ALA A 48 -7.99 7.17 -13.03
N ILE A 49 -7.01 7.25 -12.12
CA ILE A 49 -6.54 8.51 -11.52
C ILE A 49 -5.04 8.75 -11.70
N GLY A 50 -4.29 7.82 -12.30
CA GLY A 50 -2.84 7.97 -12.51
C GLY A 50 -2.49 9.23 -13.32
N GLY A 51 -3.30 9.58 -14.32
CA GLY A 51 -3.13 10.82 -15.09
C GLY A 51 -3.42 12.11 -14.30
N ILE A 52 -4.00 12.02 -13.10
CA ILE A 52 -4.36 13.15 -12.24
C ILE A 52 -3.32 13.37 -11.14
N SER A 53 -2.96 12.30 -10.41
CA SER A 53 -2.08 12.38 -9.23
C SER A 53 -0.79 11.56 -9.34
N GLY A 54 -0.65 10.67 -10.32
CA GLY A 54 0.33 9.59 -10.32
C GLY A 54 -0.12 8.35 -9.56
N CYS A 55 -1.28 8.39 -8.88
CA CYS A 55 -1.90 7.28 -8.13
C CYS A 55 -0.93 6.58 -7.17
N HIS A 56 -0.38 7.30 -6.20
CA HIS A 56 0.50 6.66 -5.22
C HIS A 56 -0.30 5.78 -4.26
N ILE A 57 -1.42 6.31 -3.74
CA ILE A 57 -2.38 5.68 -2.83
C ILE A 57 -1.74 4.94 -1.64
N ASN A 58 -0.50 5.32 -1.32
CA ASN A 58 0.40 4.67 -0.37
C ASN A 58 1.49 5.66 0.08
N PRO A 59 1.65 5.90 1.40
CA PRO A 59 2.71 6.75 1.93
C PRO A 59 4.12 6.27 1.57
N ALA A 60 4.39 4.96 1.55
CA ALA A 60 5.70 4.41 1.20
C ALA A 60 6.06 4.70 -0.27
N ILE A 61 5.09 4.61 -1.19
CA ILE A 61 5.29 5.03 -2.60
C ILE A 61 5.61 6.52 -2.65
N THR A 62 4.82 7.32 -1.95
CA THR A 62 5.00 8.78 -1.92
C THR A 62 6.38 9.18 -1.40
N LEU A 63 6.88 8.49 -0.36
CA LEU A 63 8.22 8.69 0.14
C LEU A 63 9.29 8.32 -0.89
N GLY A 64 9.17 7.16 -1.56
CA GLY A 64 10.12 6.74 -2.59
C GLY A 64 10.20 7.73 -3.77
N VAL A 65 9.04 8.22 -4.24
CA VAL A 65 8.94 9.23 -5.31
C VAL A 65 9.53 10.57 -4.86
N PHE A 66 9.26 11.00 -3.62
CA PHE A 66 9.87 12.21 -3.05
C PHE A 66 11.39 12.09 -2.96
N LEU A 67 11.90 10.99 -2.40
CA LEU A 67 13.34 10.81 -2.19
C LEU A 67 14.12 10.72 -3.50
N THR A 68 13.50 10.27 -4.59
CA THR A 68 14.09 10.27 -5.94
C THR A 68 13.98 11.61 -6.67
N GLY A 69 13.47 12.66 -6.02
CA GLY A 69 13.40 14.01 -6.58
C GLY A 69 12.26 14.22 -7.58
N ARG A 70 11.30 13.29 -7.64
CA ARG A 70 10.16 13.32 -8.57
C ARG A 70 8.93 14.04 -8.02
N MET A 71 8.98 14.53 -6.77
CA MET A 71 7.89 15.24 -6.09
C MET A 71 8.44 16.25 -5.06
N SER A 72 7.70 17.33 -4.79
CA SER A 72 8.05 18.29 -3.73
C SER A 72 7.71 17.76 -2.33
N GLY A 73 8.42 18.22 -1.29
CA GLY A 73 8.14 17.80 0.09
C GLY A 73 6.73 18.19 0.57
N LYS A 74 6.22 19.35 0.14
CA LYS A 74 4.85 19.79 0.42
C LYS A 74 3.83 18.82 -0.17
N ASP A 75 4.01 18.42 -1.43
CA ASP A 75 3.12 17.46 -2.07
C ASP A 75 3.19 16.08 -1.43
N ALA A 76 4.39 15.64 -1.05
CA ALA A 76 4.57 14.36 -0.36
C ALA A 76 3.77 14.32 0.95
N GLY A 77 3.89 15.36 1.78
CA GLY A 77 3.12 15.46 3.02
C GLY A 77 1.61 15.50 2.80
N MET A 78 1.15 16.26 1.79
CA MET A 78 -0.28 16.35 1.46
C MET A 78 -0.84 15.05 0.88
N TYR A 79 -0.05 14.30 0.09
CA TYR A 79 -0.43 12.98 -0.41
C TYR A 79 -0.62 12.01 0.76
N MET A 80 0.38 11.91 1.64
CA MET A 80 0.32 11.01 2.80
C MET A 80 -0.88 11.32 3.71
N LEU A 81 -1.17 12.60 3.96
CA LEU A 81 -2.35 13.01 4.72
C LEU A 81 -3.65 12.56 4.07
N PHE A 82 -3.84 12.84 2.77
CA PHE A 82 -5.07 12.50 2.06
C PHE A 82 -5.23 11.00 1.85
N GLN A 83 -4.14 10.25 1.70
CA GLN A 83 -4.16 8.79 1.67
C GLN A 83 -4.68 8.22 3.00
N VAL A 84 -4.21 8.74 4.14
CA VAL A 84 -4.70 8.32 5.47
C VAL A 84 -6.19 8.66 5.62
N ILE A 85 -6.63 9.86 5.22
CA ILE A 85 -8.07 10.23 5.21
C ILE A 85 -8.87 9.24 4.35
N GLY A 86 -8.37 8.90 3.15
CA GLY A 86 -8.97 7.92 2.27
C GLY A 86 -9.11 6.55 2.94
N ALA A 87 -8.06 6.08 3.61
CA ALA A 87 -8.09 4.83 4.36
C ALA A 87 -9.18 4.81 5.44
N PHE A 88 -9.35 5.90 6.20
CA PHE A 88 -10.44 6.01 7.18
C PHE A 88 -11.83 5.94 6.54
N ILE A 89 -12.03 6.60 5.40
CA ILE A 89 -13.31 6.54 4.67
C ILE A 89 -13.56 5.09 4.23
N GLY A 90 -12.55 4.42 3.64
CA GLY A 90 -12.66 3.03 3.20
C GLY A 90 -12.98 2.07 4.36
N SER A 91 -12.26 2.18 5.48
CA SER A 91 -12.53 1.39 6.69
C SER A 91 -13.90 1.66 7.30
N THR A 92 -14.37 2.92 7.28
CA THR A 92 -15.71 3.27 7.79
C THR A 92 -16.80 2.62 6.93
N ILE A 93 -16.68 2.69 5.60
CA ILE A 93 -17.64 2.04 4.68
C ILE A 93 -17.63 0.53 4.92
N LEU A 94 -16.45 -0.08 5.01
CA LEU A 94 -16.31 -1.51 5.31
C LEU A 94 -16.99 -1.86 6.63
N TYR A 95 -16.71 -1.12 7.70
CA TYR A 95 -17.29 -1.35 9.02
C TYR A 95 -18.83 -1.33 9.00
N VAL A 96 -19.43 -0.36 8.28
CA VAL A 96 -20.90 -0.29 8.13
C VAL A 96 -21.44 -1.53 7.40
N ILE A 97 -20.79 -1.96 6.33
CA ILE A 97 -21.20 -3.14 5.55
C ILE A 97 -21.05 -4.41 6.40
N SER A 98 -19.87 -4.65 6.98
CA SER A 98 -19.58 -5.88 7.73
C SER A 98 -20.45 -5.99 8.97
N SER A 99 -20.62 -4.90 9.73
CA SER A 99 -21.49 -4.88 10.92
C SER A 99 -22.96 -5.14 10.55
N GLY A 100 -23.44 -4.57 9.44
CA GLY A 100 -24.79 -4.81 8.94
C GLY A 100 -25.04 -6.26 8.50
N MET A 101 -23.97 -6.98 8.13
CA MET A 101 -23.99 -8.41 7.80
C MET A 101 -23.69 -9.31 9.00
N GLY A 102 -23.39 -8.76 10.18
CA GLY A 102 -22.96 -9.53 11.36
C GLY A 102 -21.58 -10.19 11.20
N LEU A 103 -20.72 -9.65 10.34
CA LEU A 103 -19.34 -10.12 10.13
C LEU A 103 -18.37 -9.41 11.07
N GLU A 104 -17.38 -10.15 11.56
CA GLU A 104 -16.30 -9.63 12.38
C GLU A 104 -15.03 -9.35 11.57
N GLY A 105 -14.18 -8.47 12.10
CA GLY A 105 -12.87 -8.14 11.55
C GLY A 105 -12.83 -6.87 10.71
N THR A 106 -11.63 -6.30 10.61
CA THR A 106 -11.38 -5.01 9.92
C THR A 106 -10.41 -5.12 8.74
N GLY A 107 -9.78 -6.29 8.58
CA GLY A 107 -8.66 -6.48 7.66
C GLY A 107 -7.35 -5.86 8.15
N ALA A 108 -7.23 -5.54 9.46
CA ALA A 108 -6.02 -5.00 10.06
C ALA A 108 -4.81 -5.94 9.92
N ASN A 109 -3.62 -5.33 9.84
CA ASN A 109 -2.35 -6.04 9.85
C ASN A 109 -1.96 -6.41 11.27
N MET A 110 -1.51 -7.64 11.47
CA MET A 110 -1.02 -8.15 12.75
C MET A 110 0.02 -9.24 12.49
N TYR A 111 0.95 -9.41 13.42
CA TYR A 111 1.87 -10.55 13.46
C TYR A 111 1.67 -11.36 14.75
N GLY A 112 1.91 -12.67 14.66
CA GLY A 112 1.80 -13.58 15.80
C GLY A 112 2.82 -13.29 16.91
N GLU A 113 2.52 -13.72 18.13
CA GLU A 113 3.44 -13.61 19.25
C GLU A 113 4.81 -14.25 18.92
N GLY A 114 5.90 -13.58 19.27
CA GLY A 114 7.27 -14.00 18.90
C GLY A 114 7.69 -13.73 17.46
N ASN A 115 6.78 -13.31 16.57
CA ASN A 115 7.06 -13.12 15.14
C ASN A 115 7.41 -11.67 14.74
N MET A 116 7.83 -10.84 15.70
CA MET A 116 8.19 -9.44 15.41
C MET A 116 9.32 -9.32 14.38
N VAL A 117 10.38 -10.12 14.50
CA VAL A 117 11.52 -10.09 13.58
C VAL A 117 11.13 -10.52 12.17
N PRO A 118 10.50 -11.70 11.93
CA PRO A 118 10.08 -12.07 10.58
C PRO A 118 9.07 -11.08 9.99
N ALA A 119 8.16 -10.50 10.80
CA ALA A 119 7.25 -9.45 10.35
C ALA A 119 7.98 -8.20 9.87
N PHE A 120 8.93 -7.69 10.67
CA PHE A 120 9.71 -6.51 10.32
C PHE A 120 10.53 -6.71 9.03
N VAL A 121 11.20 -7.86 8.91
CA VAL A 121 12.00 -8.21 7.72
C VAL A 121 11.11 -8.33 6.49
N ALA A 122 9.97 -9.03 6.59
CA ALA A 122 9.03 -9.19 5.49
C ALA A 122 8.53 -7.83 5.00
N GLU A 123 8.02 -6.98 5.89
CA GLU A 123 7.47 -5.67 5.53
C GLU A 123 8.53 -4.74 4.92
N LEU A 124 9.76 -4.75 5.45
CA LEU A 124 10.86 -3.95 4.90
C LEU A 124 11.25 -4.42 3.50
N VAL A 125 11.50 -5.72 3.32
CA VAL A 125 12.00 -6.28 2.05
C VAL A 125 10.92 -6.22 0.97
N PHE A 126 9.68 -6.56 1.30
CA PHE A 126 8.60 -6.52 0.32
C PHE A 126 8.23 -5.09 -0.07
N THR A 127 8.29 -4.13 0.86
CA THR A 127 8.15 -2.72 0.49
C THR A 127 9.31 -2.27 -0.38
N PHE A 128 10.54 -2.68 -0.08
CA PHE A 128 11.69 -2.40 -0.95
C PHE A 128 11.45 -2.88 -2.39
N ILE A 129 11.03 -4.13 -2.58
CA ILE A 129 10.71 -4.69 -3.90
C ILE A 129 9.58 -3.88 -4.55
N PHE A 130 8.52 -3.58 -3.80
CA PHE A 130 7.37 -2.84 -4.31
C PHE A 130 7.76 -1.47 -4.85
N ILE A 131 8.50 -0.70 -4.05
CA ILE A 131 8.91 0.66 -4.40
C ILE A 131 9.91 0.63 -5.56
N LEU A 132 10.77 -0.39 -5.64
CA LEU A 132 11.67 -0.55 -6.78
C LEU A 132 10.90 -0.77 -8.09
N VAL A 133 9.84 -1.60 -8.08
CA VAL A 133 8.95 -1.77 -9.25
C VAL A 133 8.25 -0.46 -9.60
N VAL A 134 7.74 0.27 -8.61
CA VAL A 134 7.08 1.56 -8.85
C VAL A 134 8.03 2.54 -9.52
N LEU A 135 9.23 2.73 -8.98
CA LEU A 135 10.22 3.66 -9.53
C LEU A 135 10.70 3.26 -10.93
N GLY A 136 10.89 1.96 -11.15
CA GLY A 136 11.33 1.40 -12.43
C GLY A 136 10.29 1.45 -13.52
N SER A 137 9.07 0.99 -13.24
CA SER A 137 7.97 0.97 -14.21
C SER A 137 7.44 2.36 -14.58
N THR A 138 7.76 3.38 -13.79
CA THR A 138 7.44 4.79 -14.07
C THR A 138 8.64 5.60 -14.58
N SER A 139 9.78 4.95 -14.82
CA SER A 139 10.97 5.63 -15.34
C SER A 139 10.82 6.03 -16.80
N ALA A 140 11.63 7.00 -17.25
CA ALA A 140 11.58 7.49 -18.63
C ALA A 140 11.90 6.42 -19.69
N ASN A 141 12.62 5.36 -19.32
CA ASN A 141 12.98 4.25 -20.20
C ASN A 141 11.99 3.07 -20.14
N ALA A 142 10.97 3.16 -19.27
CA ALA A 142 9.97 2.10 -19.15
C ALA A 142 8.96 2.16 -20.32
N PRO A 143 8.43 1.02 -20.77
CA PRO A 143 7.34 0.99 -21.74
C PRO A 143 6.13 1.79 -21.24
N ALA A 144 5.73 2.80 -22.02
CA ALA A 144 4.62 3.68 -21.66
C ALA A 144 3.29 2.90 -21.54
N GLY A 145 2.46 3.30 -20.57
CA GLY A 145 1.12 2.73 -20.36
C GLY A 145 1.06 1.44 -19.52
N PHE A 146 2.19 0.82 -19.18
CA PHE A 146 2.21 -0.45 -18.43
C PHE A 146 2.47 -0.30 -16.91
N ALA A 147 2.78 0.90 -16.43
CA ALA A 147 3.13 1.13 -15.02
C ALA A 147 2.02 0.66 -14.05
N GLY A 148 0.76 1.02 -14.31
CA GLY A 148 -0.36 0.64 -13.46
C GLY A 148 -0.53 -0.88 -13.31
N LEU A 149 -0.38 -1.61 -14.42
CA LEU A 149 -0.42 -3.07 -14.42
C LEU A 149 0.76 -3.67 -13.67
N ALA A 150 1.99 -3.21 -13.92
CA ALA A 150 3.19 -3.69 -13.25
C ALA A 150 3.11 -3.50 -11.72
N ILE A 151 2.72 -2.30 -11.29
CA ILE A 151 2.58 -1.96 -9.87
C ILE A 151 1.49 -2.82 -9.22
N GLY A 152 0.31 -2.92 -9.82
CA GLY A 152 -0.78 -3.70 -9.25
C GLY A 152 -0.46 -5.19 -9.15
N LEU A 153 0.13 -5.79 -10.19
CA LEU A 153 0.54 -7.21 -10.17
C LEU A 153 1.69 -7.48 -9.19
N SER A 154 2.61 -6.54 -9.00
CA SER A 154 3.61 -6.64 -7.93
C SER A 154 2.98 -6.63 -6.55
N LEU A 155 1.90 -5.86 -6.34
CA LEU A 155 1.18 -5.92 -5.07
C LEU A 155 0.48 -7.27 -4.87
N VAL A 156 -0.07 -7.90 -5.92
CA VAL A 156 -0.58 -9.29 -5.85
C VAL A 156 0.53 -10.24 -5.40
N LEU A 157 1.70 -10.19 -6.06
CA LEU A 157 2.84 -11.06 -5.73
C LEU A 157 3.26 -10.92 -4.27
N ILE A 158 3.34 -9.68 -3.76
CA ILE A 158 3.68 -9.41 -2.37
C ILE A 158 2.64 -10.02 -1.43
N HIS A 159 1.35 -9.85 -1.71
CA HIS A 159 0.28 -10.40 -0.87
C HIS A 159 0.27 -11.94 -0.85
N ILE A 160 0.55 -12.59 -1.98
CA ILE A 160 0.63 -14.07 -2.05
C ILE A 160 1.61 -14.61 -1.00
N VAL A 161 2.74 -13.92 -0.79
CA VAL A 161 3.77 -14.36 0.16
C VAL A 161 3.55 -13.81 1.58
N CYS A 162 3.13 -12.54 1.70
CA CYS A 162 3.19 -11.81 2.96
C CYS A 162 1.91 -11.91 3.80
N ILE A 163 0.76 -12.28 3.21
CA ILE A 163 -0.51 -12.44 3.95
C ILE A 163 -0.33 -13.36 5.17
N PRO A 164 0.25 -14.57 5.08
CA PRO A 164 0.42 -15.45 6.25
C PRO A 164 1.40 -14.92 7.30
N VAL A 165 2.22 -13.91 6.99
CA VAL A 165 3.21 -13.36 7.93
C VAL A 165 2.62 -12.19 8.73
N THR A 166 1.95 -11.26 8.04
CA THR A 166 1.51 -9.98 8.64
C THR A 166 0.12 -9.50 8.20
N GLY A 167 -0.58 -10.28 7.36
CA GLY A 167 -1.73 -9.79 6.60
C GLY A 167 -1.36 -8.80 5.48
N THR A 168 -0.05 -8.60 5.23
CA THR A 168 0.56 -7.68 4.25
C THR A 168 0.17 -6.21 4.42
N SER A 169 1.10 -5.40 4.94
CA SER A 169 0.96 -3.94 4.92
C SER A 169 1.51 -3.37 3.63
N VAL A 170 2.85 -3.26 3.54
CA VAL A 170 3.62 -2.47 2.57
C VAL A 170 3.07 -1.06 2.27
N ASN A 171 2.17 -0.57 3.13
CA ASN A 171 1.38 0.66 2.95
C ASN A 171 0.91 1.17 4.32
N PRO A 172 1.56 2.21 4.87
CA PRO A 172 1.18 2.74 6.18
C PRO A 172 -0.28 3.21 6.27
N ALA A 173 -0.84 3.83 5.23
CA ALA A 173 -2.23 4.29 5.27
C ALA A 173 -3.23 3.12 5.37
N ARG A 174 -2.97 2.03 4.66
CA ARG A 174 -3.76 0.78 4.70
C ARG A 174 -3.66 0.06 6.05
N SER A 175 -2.63 0.32 6.84
CA SER A 175 -2.50 -0.26 8.19
C SER A 175 -3.09 0.63 9.26
N ILE A 176 -2.93 1.95 9.16
CA ILE A 176 -3.38 2.92 10.18
C ILE A 176 -4.89 2.82 10.42
N ALA A 177 -5.70 2.93 9.36
CA ALA A 177 -7.15 3.02 9.56
C ALA A 177 -7.75 1.70 10.09
N PRO A 178 -7.53 0.51 9.48
CA PRO A 178 -8.06 -0.74 10.02
C PRO A 178 -7.61 -1.03 11.45
N ALA A 179 -6.34 -0.76 11.80
CA ALA A 179 -5.84 -0.99 13.16
C ALA A 179 -6.54 -0.16 14.23
N ILE A 180 -7.01 1.04 13.89
CA ILE A 180 -7.77 1.90 14.82
C ILE A 180 -9.17 1.36 15.06
N PHE A 181 -9.81 0.80 14.03
CA PHE A 181 -11.12 0.15 14.18
C PHE A 181 -11.00 -1.20 14.93
N GLU A 182 -9.89 -1.92 14.72
CA GLU A 182 -9.62 -3.21 15.39
C GLU A 182 -9.25 -3.03 16.87
N GLY A 183 -8.39 -2.06 17.18
CA GLY A 183 -7.82 -1.89 18.52
C GLY A 183 -6.82 -2.99 18.89
N GLY A 184 -6.69 -3.26 20.19
CA GLY A 184 -5.91 -4.38 20.74
C GLY A 184 -4.48 -4.51 20.16
N ASN A 185 -4.16 -5.73 19.72
CA ASN A 185 -2.85 -6.05 19.15
C ASN A 185 -2.56 -5.33 17.83
N ALA A 186 -3.57 -5.11 16.98
CA ALA A 186 -3.37 -4.38 15.73
C ALA A 186 -2.87 -2.95 15.99
N LEU A 187 -3.45 -2.28 16.99
CA LEU A 187 -3.03 -0.92 17.35
C LEU A 187 -1.66 -0.90 18.05
N SER A 188 -1.37 -1.87 18.93
CA SER A 188 -0.06 -1.93 19.61
C SER A 188 1.09 -2.28 18.66
N GLN A 189 0.82 -3.02 17.59
CA GLN A 189 1.79 -3.44 16.58
C GLN A 189 1.90 -2.44 15.41
N LEU A 190 1.02 -1.43 15.32
CA LEU A 190 0.91 -0.51 14.18
C LEU A 190 2.22 0.18 13.79
N TRP A 191 3.07 0.49 14.78
CA TRP A 191 4.36 1.16 14.54
C TRP A 191 5.25 0.38 13.55
N LEU A 192 5.19 -0.96 13.56
CA LEU A 192 5.98 -1.81 12.67
C LEU A 192 5.56 -1.60 11.22
N PHE A 193 4.25 -1.51 10.98
CA PHE A 193 3.64 -1.28 9.67
C PHE A 193 3.78 0.17 9.16
N ILE A 194 4.37 1.06 9.96
CA ILE A 194 4.78 2.40 9.53
C ILE A 194 6.28 2.43 9.25
N ILE A 195 7.08 1.97 10.23
CA ILE A 195 8.55 2.06 10.16
C ILE A 195 9.11 1.14 9.08
N ALA A 196 8.72 -0.14 9.05
CA ALA A 196 9.31 -1.09 8.12
C ALA A 196 9.01 -0.72 6.65
N PRO A 197 7.77 -0.33 6.26
CA PRO A 197 7.51 0.14 4.90
C PRO A 197 8.29 1.40 4.53
N PHE A 198 8.42 2.38 5.43
CA PHE A 198 9.21 3.58 5.12
C PHE A 198 10.71 3.28 4.96
N LEU A 199 11.28 2.38 5.77
CA LEU A 199 12.67 1.94 5.58
C LEU A 199 12.85 1.21 4.25
N GLY A 200 11.92 0.33 3.88
CA GLY A 200 11.91 -0.32 2.58
C GLY A 200 11.90 0.69 1.41
N ALA A 201 11.06 1.72 1.51
CA ALA A 201 10.99 2.80 0.53
C ALA A 201 12.29 3.62 0.43
N ILE A 202 12.93 3.92 1.57
CA ILE A 202 14.22 4.63 1.63
C ILE A 202 15.30 3.81 0.91
N PHE A 203 15.42 2.51 1.22
CA PHE A 203 16.40 1.64 0.56
C PHE A 203 16.13 1.51 -0.95
N ALA A 204 14.87 1.38 -1.36
CA ALA A 204 14.51 1.29 -2.77
C ALA A 204 14.85 2.57 -3.52
N ALA A 205 14.59 3.74 -2.94
CA ALA A 205 14.97 5.03 -3.51
C ALA A 205 16.50 5.17 -3.65
N GLY A 206 17.27 4.70 -2.66
CA GLY A 206 18.73 4.68 -2.71
C GLY A 206 19.27 3.81 -3.86
N VAL A 207 18.76 2.59 -3.99
CA VAL A 207 19.12 1.67 -5.08
C VAL A 207 18.70 2.23 -6.44
N TRP A 208 17.49 2.78 -6.54
CA TRP A 208 16.99 3.31 -7.81
C TRP A 208 17.81 4.50 -8.31
N LYS A 209 18.25 5.41 -7.42
CA LYS A 209 19.16 6.50 -7.79
C LYS A 209 20.48 6.00 -8.38
N TYR A 210 20.99 4.88 -7.89
CA TYR A 210 22.18 4.25 -8.45
C TYR A 210 21.91 3.72 -9.87
N PHE A 211 20.75 3.10 -10.11
CA PHE A 211 20.37 2.62 -11.45
C PHE A 211 20.11 3.76 -12.46
N GLU A 212 19.53 4.88 -12.01
CA GLU A 212 19.20 6.02 -12.86
C GLU A 212 20.42 6.92 -13.17
N CYS A 213 21.55 6.72 -12.47
CA CYS A 213 22.77 7.52 -12.67
C CYS A 213 23.43 7.22 -14.03
N GLN A 214 23.11 8.04 -15.04
CA GLN A 214 23.72 7.96 -16.37
C GLN A 214 25.17 8.48 -16.46
N LYS A 215 25.79 8.93 -15.34
CA LYS A 215 27.18 9.43 -15.30
C LYS A 215 28.20 8.42 -14.77
N CYS A 216 27.82 7.15 -14.60
CA CYS A 216 28.75 6.05 -14.23
C CYS A 216 29.26 5.27 -15.46
N LYS A 217 29.29 5.90 -16.64
CA LYS A 217 30.05 5.47 -17.81
C LYS A 217 31.09 6.52 -18.15
#